data_AF-A0AB40CL92-F1
#
_entry.id   AF-A0AB40CL92-F1
#
_cell.length_a   1.000
_cell.length_b   1.000
_cell.length_c   1.000
_cell.angle_alpha   90.00
_cell.angle_beta   90.00
_cell.angle_gamma   90.00
#
_symmetry.space_group_name_H-M   'P 1'
#
loop_
_entity.id
_entity.type
_entity.pdbx_description
1 polymer ?
#
loop_
_entity_poly.entity_id
_entity_poly.type
_entity_poly.pdbx_seq_one_letter_code
_entity_poly.pdbx_strand_id
1 'polypeptide(L)'
;MELPQLLQCKPFECENPLGISLREAFVLLQSQLKPPFSLKIPNPSEYSQLNLAIVYGILTQPQLAKTHLTHLHAIVTDGYCFFTSTLIKLVNDSFPRLLGTPRTQLLWLTSKLVDVSAVKIEALLVLLLRWIIGGDFSEPNLWLCAELLKMFLDKWEWLSNDPLVLTSALFAYLRLLADHYRLAGGVKLEALKRMEIDFCVRVLRECFGLCLKIGRDLVRLLQDVVYIPELKELWKDLLFNPDVFRVSGFSDISQLYCVRTPKHYFLLRINPEMETELRFLLSFVKWGSQKRYQVWFAKKHFSLPGSETVMVDIVRFICCAHHPSNEIIQSSVIPRWAIIGWLLKCCRRNYFQANLKLALFFDWLFYDEKHDNIMNIEPAILLILNSVPKYVDITHTLLDFLFLLVDNYDFNRREMIARCVSTSFSLLLQKGVVHSFEPLTSCCLLAPPIHQRLAIFIAPKSTLNSFAPQVITEGEVGK
;
A
#
# COMPACT_ATOMS: atom_id res chain seq x y z
N MET A 1 40.82 -6.13 -17.44
CA MET A 1 39.83 -6.49 -16.42
C MET A 1 38.52 -5.87 -16.86
N GLU A 2 37.48 -6.68 -17.09
CA GLU A 2 36.15 -6.15 -17.41
C GLU A 2 35.62 -5.31 -16.24
N LEU A 3 34.99 -4.18 -16.56
CA LEU A 3 34.42 -3.28 -15.56
C LEU A 3 33.22 -3.99 -14.90
N PRO A 4 33.13 -4.07 -13.57
CA PRO A 4 32.05 -4.78 -12.91
C PRO A 4 30.71 -4.09 -13.18
N GLN A 5 29.72 -4.85 -13.64
CA GLN A 5 28.45 -4.30 -14.10
C GLN A 5 27.51 -3.97 -12.94
N LEU A 6 26.81 -2.83 -13.02
CA LEU A 6 25.82 -2.39 -12.01
C LEU A 6 24.40 -2.86 -12.37
N LEU A 7 24.00 -2.63 -13.62
CA LEU A 7 22.64 -2.87 -14.13
C LEU A 7 22.66 -3.92 -15.23
N GLN A 8 21.66 -4.80 -15.20
CA GLN A 8 21.28 -5.59 -16.36
C GLN A 8 20.74 -4.65 -17.44
N CYS A 9 21.27 -4.79 -18.66
CA CYS A 9 20.83 -4.05 -19.84
C CYS A 9 20.54 -5.05 -20.95
N LYS A 10 19.31 -5.06 -21.47
CA LYS A 10 19.00 -5.86 -22.66
C LYS A 10 19.53 -5.15 -23.91
N PRO A 11 19.83 -5.87 -25.01
CA PRO A 11 20.43 -5.26 -26.20
C PRO A 11 19.64 -4.10 -26.84
N PHE A 12 18.31 -4.06 -26.63
CA PHE A 12 17.41 -3.05 -27.17
C PHE A 12 17.02 -1.96 -26.17
N GLU A 13 17.52 -2.03 -24.93
CA GLU A 13 17.20 -1.04 -23.89
C GLU A 13 18.24 0.09 -23.92
N CYS A 14 17.76 1.34 -23.83
CA CYS A 14 18.67 2.46 -23.61
C CYS A 14 19.38 2.32 -22.26
N GLU A 15 20.65 2.72 -22.23
CA GLU A 15 21.41 2.79 -20.99
C GLU A 15 20.76 3.79 -20.02
N ASN A 16 20.70 3.43 -18.74
CA ASN A 16 20.13 4.30 -17.71
C ASN A 16 21.08 5.50 -17.48
N PRO A 17 20.61 6.76 -17.60
CA PRO A 17 21.48 7.93 -17.48
C PRO A 17 22.25 8.01 -16.16
N LEU A 18 21.60 7.67 -15.04
CA LEU A 18 22.28 7.64 -13.74
C LEU A 18 23.31 6.51 -13.67
N GLY A 19 22.98 5.33 -14.20
CA GLY A 19 23.92 4.21 -14.31
C GLY A 19 25.16 4.56 -15.11
N ILE A 20 25.02 5.34 -16.19
CA ILE A 20 26.14 5.88 -16.98
C ILE A 20 26.96 6.84 -16.12
N SER A 21 26.34 7.85 -15.50
CA SER A 21 27.06 8.85 -14.69
C SER A 21 27.83 8.21 -13.53
N LEU A 22 27.25 7.21 -12.87
CA LEU A 22 27.92 6.44 -11.81
C LEU A 22 29.16 5.70 -12.34
N ARG A 23 29.02 5.04 -13.50
CA ARG A 23 30.10 4.29 -14.15
C ARG A 23 31.22 5.21 -14.62
N GLU A 24 30.89 6.33 -15.25
CA GLU A 24 31.86 7.32 -15.74
C GLU A 24 32.63 7.97 -14.60
N ALA A 25 31.94 8.39 -13.54
CA ALA A 25 32.59 8.95 -12.35
C ALA A 25 33.56 7.94 -11.71
N PHE A 26 33.16 6.66 -11.62
CA PHE A 26 34.01 5.60 -11.11
C PHE A 26 35.28 5.37 -11.95
N VAL A 27 35.14 5.33 -13.28
CA VAL A 27 36.28 5.17 -14.19
C VAL A 27 37.22 6.39 -14.10
N LEU A 28 36.66 7.60 -14.11
CA LEU A 28 37.43 8.84 -14.06
C LEU A 28 38.23 8.99 -12.76
N LEU A 29 37.64 8.59 -11.63
CA LEU A 29 38.20 8.80 -10.29
C LEU A 29 38.84 7.54 -9.68
N GLN A 30 39.05 6.48 -10.46
CA GLN A 30 39.53 5.19 -9.96
C GLN A 30 40.83 5.28 -9.14
N SER A 31 41.74 6.18 -9.52
CA SER A 31 43.00 6.43 -8.80
C SER A 31 42.81 7.08 -7.44
N GLN A 32 41.73 7.85 -7.25
CA GLN A 32 41.39 8.54 -6.01
C GLN A 32 40.56 7.68 -5.05
N LEU A 33 40.01 6.54 -5.52
CA LEU A 33 39.22 5.61 -4.72
C LEU A 33 40.06 4.59 -3.94
N LYS A 34 41.40 4.72 -3.96
CA LYS A 34 42.31 3.87 -3.20
C LYS A 34 43.15 4.71 -2.24
N PRO A 35 43.50 4.16 -1.06
CA PRO A 35 44.45 4.82 -0.17
C PRO A 35 45.82 5.06 -0.85
N PRO A 36 46.54 6.14 -0.50
CA PRO A 36 46.14 7.19 0.45
C PRO A 36 45.08 8.13 -0.15
N PHE A 37 44.05 8.44 0.63
CA PHE A 37 43.01 9.39 0.22
C PHE A 37 43.53 10.83 0.31
N SER A 38 43.05 11.69 -0.59
CA SER A 38 43.37 13.11 -0.56
C SER A 38 42.85 13.76 0.72
N LEU A 39 43.68 14.55 1.40
CA LEU A 39 43.27 15.37 2.54
C LEU A 39 42.65 16.72 2.10
N LYS A 40 42.65 17.00 0.79
CA LYS A 40 42.06 18.23 0.25
C LYS A 40 40.55 18.14 0.34
N ILE A 41 39.92 19.14 0.95
CA ILE A 41 38.46 19.27 0.98
C ILE A 41 37.97 19.44 -0.48
N PRO A 42 37.11 18.54 -0.97
CA PRO A 42 36.62 18.63 -2.33
C PRO A 42 35.68 19.84 -2.49
N ASN A 43 35.78 20.52 -3.63
CA ASN A 43 34.77 21.52 -3.98
C ASN A 43 33.41 20.84 -4.32
N PRO A 44 32.29 21.58 -4.46
CA PRO A 44 30.98 20.96 -4.65
C PRO A 44 30.85 20.02 -5.88
N SER A 45 31.55 20.33 -6.97
CA SER A 45 31.56 19.49 -8.17
C SER A 45 32.39 18.22 -7.96
N GLU A 46 33.59 18.36 -7.38
CA GLU A 46 34.45 17.25 -6.98
C GLU A 46 33.74 16.33 -5.98
N TYR A 47 33.05 16.89 -4.99
CA TYR A 47 32.27 16.15 -3.99
C TYR A 47 31.19 15.30 -4.67
N SER A 48 30.44 15.89 -5.59
CA SER A 48 29.37 15.19 -6.31
C SER A 48 29.91 14.02 -7.14
N GLN A 49 30.97 14.25 -7.92
CA GLN A 49 31.61 13.20 -8.73
C GLN A 49 32.21 12.09 -7.87
N LEU A 50 32.86 12.45 -6.77
CA LEU A 50 33.43 11.47 -5.85
C LEU A 50 32.35 10.62 -5.17
N ASN A 51 31.22 11.21 -4.78
CA ASN A 51 30.08 10.47 -4.26
C ASN A 51 29.53 9.47 -5.29
N LEU A 52 29.35 9.87 -6.56
CA LEU A 52 28.91 8.97 -7.63
C LEU A 52 29.87 7.79 -7.82
N ALA A 53 31.17 8.07 -7.83
CA ALA A 53 32.22 7.07 -7.96
C ALA A 53 32.21 6.09 -6.77
N ILE A 54 32.06 6.61 -5.54
CA ILE A 54 31.95 5.80 -4.32
C ILE A 54 30.70 4.93 -4.32
N VAL A 55 29.53 5.45 -4.73
CA VAL A 55 28.29 4.65 -4.87
C VAL A 55 28.56 3.45 -5.78
N TYR A 56 29.09 3.69 -6.99
CA TYR A 56 29.39 2.62 -7.92
C TYR A 56 30.40 1.62 -7.35
N GLY A 57 31.47 2.11 -6.73
CA GLY A 57 32.49 1.29 -6.09
C GLY A 57 31.93 0.37 -5.00
N ILE A 58 31.10 0.90 -4.09
CA ILE A 58 30.47 0.12 -3.03
C ILE A 58 29.54 -0.97 -3.60
N LEU A 59 28.75 -0.62 -4.62
CA LEU A 59 27.77 -1.54 -5.19
C LEU A 59 28.40 -2.64 -6.06
N THR A 60 29.55 -2.37 -6.68
CA THR A 60 30.17 -3.29 -7.65
C THR A 60 31.44 -3.98 -7.15
N GLN A 61 32.05 -3.50 -6.06
CA GLN A 61 33.29 -4.06 -5.49
C GLN A 61 33.13 -4.39 -3.99
N PRO A 62 32.41 -5.47 -3.63
CA PRO A 62 32.16 -5.85 -2.24
C PRO A 62 33.43 -5.92 -1.37
N GLN A 63 34.53 -6.39 -1.95
CA GLN A 63 35.83 -6.51 -1.29
C GLN A 63 36.46 -5.17 -0.89
N LEU A 64 36.07 -4.07 -1.54
CA LEU A 64 36.53 -2.71 -1.23
C LEU A 64 35.44 -1.85 -0.58
N ALA A 65 34.23 -2.39 -0.36
CA ALA A 65 33.08 -1.61 0.09
C ALA A 65 33.32 -0.88 1.42
N LYS A 66 34.01 -1.51 2.38
CA LYS A 66 34.39 -0.88 3.65
C LYS A 66 35.35 0.30 3.45
N THR A 67 36.33 0.13 2.56
CA THR A 67 37.29 1.19 2.21
C THR A 67 36.60 2.38 1.56
N HIS A 68 35.70 2.13 0.62
CA HIS A 68 34.89 3.16 -0.04
C HIS A 68 33.95 3.87 0.96
N LEU A 69 33.37 3.13 1.90
CA LEU A 69 32.53 3.71 2.96
C LEU A 69 33.35 4.59 3.92
N THR A 70 34.55 4.18 4.32
CA THR A 70 35.45 5.03 5.12
C THR A 70 35.80 6.30 4.34
N HIS A 71 36.04 6.19 3.03
CA HIS A 71 36.28 7.37 2.20
C HIS A 71 35.07 8.31 2.19
N LEU A 72 33.85 7.77 2.05
CA LEU A 72 32.62 8.55 2.16
C LEU A 72 32.57 9.32 3.48
N HIS A 73 32.75 8.63 4.61
CA HIS A 73 32.72 9.26 5.94
C HIS A 73 33.74 10.39 6.09
N ALA A 74 34.91 10.27 5.45
CA ALA A 74 35.96 11.29 5.50
C ALA A 74 35.63 12.56 4.70
N ILE A 75 34.80 12.47 3.66
CA ILE A 75 34.51 13.60 2.76
C ILE A 75 33.14 14.25 3.01
N VAL A 76 32.25 13.60 3.76
CA VAL A 76 30.86 14.04 3.92
C VAL A 76 30.75 15.39 4.61
N THR A 77 30.00 16.29 3.99
CA THR A 77 29.73 17.65 4.51
C THR A 77 28.24 17.99 4.58
N ASP A 78 27.37 17.17 3.99
CA ASP A 78 25.93 17.42 3.81
C ASP A 78 25.05 16.40 4.55
N GLY A 79 25.59 15.72 5.56
CA GLY A 79 24.88 14.65 6.27
C GLY A 79 24.49 13.48 5.34
N TYR A 80 25.31 13.19 4.33
CA TYR A 80 25.09 12.17 3.31
C TYR A 80 23.91 12.46 2.35
N CYS A 81 23.35 13.67 2.36
CA CYS A 81 22.11 13.99 1.63
C CYS A 81 22.23 13.70 0.12
N PHE A 82 23.31 14.15 -0.54
CA PHE A 82 23.54 13.88 -1.96
C PHE A 82 23.70 12.38 -2.24
N PHE A 83 24.47 11.69 -1.40
CA PHE A 83 24.73 10.25 -1.51
C PHE A 83 23.43 9.44 -1.39
N THR A 84 22.66 9.68 -0.34
CA THR A 84 21.37 8.99 -0.11
C THR A 84 20.36 9.36 -1.19
N SER A 85 20.31 10.62 -1.65
CA SER A 85 19.44 11.04 -2.77
C SER A 85 19.78 10.31 -4.07
N THR A 86 21.07 10.05 -4.31
CA THR A 86 21.54 9.26 -5.46
C THR A 86 21.06 7.81 -5.37
N LEU A 87 21.15 7.20 -4.19
CA LEU A 87 20.63 5.85 -3.96
C LEU A 87 19.11 5.78 -4.14
N ILE A 88 18.36 6.75 -3.60
CA ILE A 88 16.91 6.84 -3.78
C ILE A 88 16.55 6.87 -5.26
N LYS A 89 17.24 7.70 -6.06
CA LYS A 89 17.03 7.77 -7.51
C LYS A 89 17.35 6.43 -8.21
N LEU A 90 18.47 5.80 -7.84
CA LEU A 90 18.86 4.50 -8.39
C LEU A 90 17.82 3.42 -8.08
N VAL A 91 17.33 3.36 -6.83
CA VAL A 91 16.31 2.40 -6.40
C VAL A 91 14.97 2.68 -7.08
N ASN A 92 14.56 3.94 -7.18
CA ASN A 92 13.30 4.30 -7.80
C ASN A 92 13.26 3.92 -9.28
N ASP A 93 14.35 4.18 -10.00
CA ASP A 93 14.37 4.09 -11.46
C ASP A 93 14.85 2.73 -11.96
N SER A 94 15.58 1.95 -11.15
CA SER A 94 16.35 0.81 -11.66
C SER A 94 16.55 -0.36 -10.68
N PHE A 95 15.84 -0.42 -9.55
CA PHE A 95 15.98 -1.53 -8.61
C PHE A 95 15.79 -2.93 -9.25
N PRO A 96 14.76 -3.19 -10.09
CA PRO A 96 14.61 -4.49 -10.75
C PRO A 96 15.75 -4.84 -11.70
N ARG A 97 16.49 -3.83 -12.19
CA ARG A 97 17.61 -3.98 -13.12
C ARG A 97 18.95 -4.15 -12.43
N LEU A 98 19.06 -3.89 -11.12
CA LEU A 98 20.30 -4.13 -10.39
C LEU A 98 20.68 -5.60 -10.46
N LEU A 99 21.98 -5.90 -10.63
CA LEU A 99 22.47 -7.28 -10.54
C LEU A 99 22.48 -7.77 -9.08
N GLY A 100 22.62 -9.09 -8.88
CA GLY A 100 22.57 -9.71 -7.54
C GLY A 100 23.53 -9.09 -6.53
N THR A 101 24.81 -8.98 -6.89
CA THR A 101 25.84 -8.36 -6.03
C THR A 101 25.51 -6.90 -5.67
N PRO A 102 25.21 -6.00 -6.64
CA PRO A 102 24.70 -4.66 -6.35
C PRO A 102 23.48 -4.59 -5.44
N ARG A 103 22.49 -5.49 -5.59
CA ARG A 103 21.32 -5.51 -4.69
C ARG A 103 21.72 -5.83 -3.25
N THR A 104 22.56 -6.84 -3.04
CA THR A 104 23.05 -7.19 -1.71
C THR A 104 23.86 -6.05 -1.10
N GLN A 105 24.76 -5.45 -1.88
CA GLN A 105 25.57 -4.30 -1.44
C GLN A 105 24.72 -3.07 -1.13
N LEU A 106 23.64 -2.84 -1.87
CA LEU A 106 22.69 -1.75 -1.60
C LEU A 106 22.02 -1.91 -0.23
N LEU A 107 21.55 -3.11 0.12
CA LEU A 107 20.95 -3.36 1.44
C LEU A 107 21.98 -3.23 2.56
N TRP A 108 23.19 -3.77 2.36
CA TRP A 108 24.30 -3.58 3.31
C TRP A 108 24.62 -2.09 3.53
N LEU A 109 24.73 -1.32 2.44
CA LEU A 109 25.01 0.11 2.48
C LEU A 109 23.88 0.88 3.17
N THR A 110 22.63 0.52 2.89
CA THR A 110 21.45 1.11 3.56
C THR A 110 21.52 0.90 5.07
N SER A 111 21.87 -0.31 5.53
CA SER A 111 22.08 -0.60 6.96
C SER A 111 23.17 0.28 7.57
N LYS A 112 24.24 0.57 6.82
CA LYS A 112 25.32 1.47 7.28
C LYS A 112 24.91 2.94 7.30
N LEU A 113 24.02 3.36 6.41
CA LEU A 113 23.47 4.72 6.41
C LEU A 113 22.48 4.94 7.57
N VAL A 114 21.80 3.88 8.02
CA VAL A 114 21.02 3.89 9.27
C VAL A 114 21.94 4.11 10.47
N ASP A 115 23.09 3.43 10.54
CA ASP A 115 24.06 3.57 11.64
C ASP A 115 24.52 5.01 11.88
N VAL A 116 24.55 5.83 10.82
CA VAL A 116 24.96 7.24 10.87
C VAL A 116 23.80 8.22 10.77
N SER A 117 22.55 7.75 10.83
CA SER A 117 21.33 8.57 10.66
C SER A 117 21.41 9.50 9.45
N ALA A 118 21.79 8.94 8.29
CA ALA A 118 21.96 9.68 7.06
C ALA A 118 20.67 10.42 6.65
N VAL A 119 20.81 11.65 6.16
CA VAL A 119 19.67 12.45 5.71
C VAL A 119 18.90 11.71 4.60
N LYS A 120 17.57 11.59 4.75
CA LYS A 120 16.62 10.87 3.86
C LYS A 120 16.70 9.35 3.91
N ILE A 121 17.35 8.75 4.91
CA ILE A 121 17.41 7.29 5.03
C ILE A 121 16.01 6.67 5.15
N GLU A 122 15.06 7.39 5.77
CA GLU A 122 13.67 6.99 5.93
C GLU A 122 12.99 6.83 4.55
N ALA A 123 13.23 7.77 3.65
CA ALA A 123 12.70 7.74 2.29
C ALA A 123 13.27 6.57 1.48
N LEU A 124 14.56 6.25 1.66
CA LEU A 124 15.19 5.10 1.02
C LEU A 124 14.59 3.78 1.52
N LEU A 125 14.40 3.63 2.84
CA LEU A 125 13.80 2.44 3.44
C LEU A 125 12.34 2.25 3.03
N VAL A 126 11.54 3.32 3.04
CA VAL A 126 10.16 3.31 2.54
C VAL A 126 10.11 2.93 1.06
N LEU A 127 11.03 3.43 0.24
CA LEU A 127 11.11 3.06 -1.17
C LEU A 127 11.51 1.60 -1.38
N LEU A 128 12.41 1.06 -0.57
CA LEU A 128 12.78 -0.36 -0.60
C LEU A 128 11.59 -1.26 -0.20
N LEU A 129 10.80 -0.86 0.81
CA LEU A 129 9.55 -1.55 1.16
C LEU A 129 8.56 -1.60 -0.01
N ARG A 130 8.47 -0.53 -0.81
CA ARG A 130 7.62 -0.49 -2.01
C ARG A 130 8.03 -1.48 -3.09
N TRP A 131 9.28 -1.93 -3.09
CA TRP A 131 9.78 -2.93 -4.03
C TRP A 131 9.50 -4.37 -3.60
N ILE A 132 9.01 -4.61 -2.37
CA ILE A 132 8.45 -5.92 -2.01
C ILE A 132 7.03 -6.01 -2.57
N ILE A 133 6.85 -6.79 -3.63
CA ILE A 133 5.60 -6.90 -4.37
C ILE A 133 4.68 -7.93 -3.67
N GLY A 134 3.44 -7.53 -3.37
CA GLY A 134 2.40 -8.44 -2.86
C GLY A 134 1.98 -9.47 -3.90
N GLY A 135 1.73 -10.71 -3.49
CA GLY A 135 1.40 -11.80 -4.41
C GLY A 135 2.53 -12.27 -5.34
N ASP A 136 3.77 -11.79 -5.16
CA ASP A 136 4.97 -12.31 -5.83
C ASP A 136 5.77 -13.18 -4.85
N PHE A 137 5.82 -14.49 -5.12
CA PHE A 137 6.50 -15.47 -4.29
C PHE A 137 7.83 -15.94 -4.88
N SER A 138 8.39 -15.18 -5.82
CA SER A 138 9.71 -15.47 -6.38
C SER A 138 10.80 -15.29 -5.31
N GLU A 139 11.86 -16.09 -5.41
CA GLU A 139 13.02 -16.03 -4.50
C GLU A 139 13.60 -14.60 -4.35
N PRO A 140 13.73 -13.77 -5.40
CA PRO A 140 14.22 -12.39 -5.24
C PRO A 140 13.31 -11.51 -4.38
N ASN A 141 11.99 -11.67 -4.48
CA ASN A 141 11.03 -10.89 -3.71
C ASN A 141 11.02 -11.31 -2.24
N LEU A 142 11.00 -12.63 -1.98
CA LEU A 142 11.09 -13.20 -0.63
C LEU A 142 12.43 -12.86 0.04
N TRP A 143 13.53 -12.87 -0.72
CA TRP A 143 14.85 -12.45 -0.24
C TRP A 143 14.85 -10.99 0.21
N LEU A 144 14.33 -10.07 -0.61
CA LEU A 144 14.24 -8.66 -0.24
C LEU A 144 13.39 -8.47 1.03
N CYS A 145 12.26 -9.19 1.11
CA CYS A 145 11.40 -9.21 2.28
C CYS A 145 12.15 -9.61 3.55
N ALA A 146 12.91 -10.70 3.49
CA ALA A 146 13.67 -11.23 4.61
C ALA A 146 14.84 -10.31 5.03
N GLU A 147 15.61 -9.78 4.08
CA GLU A 147 16.77 -8.93 4.37
C GLU A 147 16.38 -7.58 4.96
N LEU A 148 15.30 -6.96 4.45
CA LEU A 148 14.77 -5.72 5.06
C LEU A 148 14.24 -5.98 6.46
N LEU A 149 13.53 -7.10 6.67
CA LEU A 149 12.98 -7.45 7.98
C LEU A 149 14.08 -7.68 9.01
N LYS A 150 15.12 -8.42 8.60
CA LYS A 150 16.32 -8.63 9.42
C LYS A 150 16.98 -7.30 9.76
N MET A 151 17.13 -6.39 8.80
CA MET A 151 17.68 -5.06 9.06
C MET A 151 16.84 -4.28 10.08
N PHE A 152 15.51 -4.31 9.96
CA PHE A 152 14.62 -3.64 10.91
C PHE A 152 14.71 -4.21 12.32
N LEU A 153 14.82 -5.53 12.45
CA LEU A 153 15.01 -6.20 13.74
C LEU A 153 16.38 -5.89 14.34
N ASP A 154 17.44 -5.94 13.53
CA ASP A 154 18.82 -5.61 13.95
C ASP A 154 18.97 -4.13 14.35
N LYS A 155 18.15 -3.24 13.79
CA LYS A 155 18.13 -1.79 14.03
C LYS A 155 16.93 -1.33 14.86
N TRP A 156 16.41 -2.19 15.73
CA TRP A 156 15.18 -1.92 16.49
C TRP A 156 15.20 -0.60 17.27
N GLU A 157 16.30 -0.28 17.95
CA GLU A 157 16.42 0.97 18.72
C GLU A 157 16.27 2.21 17.83
N TRP A 158 16.85 2.19 16.63
CA TRP A 158 16.68 3.26 15.66
C TRP A 158 15.24 3.29 15.13
N LEU A 159 14.71 2.13 14.72
CA LEU A 159 13.39 1.99 14.12
C LEU A 159 12.26 2.43 15.07
N SER A 160 12.34 2.05 16.35
CA SER A 160 11.34 2.41 17.37
C SER A 160 11.24 3.93 17.60
N ASN A 161 12.30 4.66 17.27
CA ASN A 161 12.34 6.13 17.33
C ASN A 161 11.98 6.81 16.00
N ASP A 162 11.77 6.07 14.91
CA ASP A 162 11.31 6.60 13.63
C ASP A 162 9.87 6.14 13.31
N PRO A 163 8.86 6.97 13.61
CA PRO A 163 7.46 6.58 13.39
C PRO A 163 7.12 6.31 11.93
N LEU A 164 7.75 6.99 10.97
CA LEU A 164 7.40 6.85 9.56
C LEU A 164 7.81 5.47 9.03
N VAL A 165 9.06 5.07 9.28
CA VAL A 165 9.59 3.78 8.83
C VAL A 165 8.94 2.65 9.60
N LEU A 166 8.77 2.78 10.93
CA LEU A 166 8.16 1.74 11.76
C LEU A 166 6.73 1.43 11.32
N THR A 167 5.88 2.44 11.15
CA THR A 167 4.49 2.19 10.73
C THR A 167 4.39 1.78 9.27
N SER A 168 5.29 2.27 8.41
CA SER A 168 5.36 1.83 7.01
C SER A 168 5.76 0.35 6.91
N ALA A 169 6.75 -0.08 7.69
CA ALA A 169 7.15 -1.48 7.78
C ALA A 169 5.99 -2.33 8.31
N LEU A 170 5.34 -1.94 9.41
CA LEU A 170 4.18 -2.66 9.93
C LEU A 170 3.07 -2.81 8.88
N PHE A 171 2.72 -1.72 8.19
CA PHE A 171 1.69 -1.73 7.14
C PHE A 171 2.06 -2.68 6.01
N ALA A 172 3.32 -2.67 5.56
CA ALA A 172 3.81 -3.55 4.52
C ALA A 172 3.81 -5.02 4.96
N TYR A 173 4.34 -5.32 6.16
CA TYR A 173 4.52 -6.69 6.65
C TYR A 173 3.21 -7.35 7.09
N LEU A 174 2.24 -6.64 7.68
CA LEU A 174 0.91 -7.21 7.92
C LEU A 174 0.26 -7.66 6.61
N ARG A 175 0.39 -6.84 5.56
CA ARG A 175 -0.15 -7.15 4.24
C ARG A 175 0.56 -8.35 3.58
N LEU A 176 1.89 -8.40 3.65
CA LEU A 176 2.70 -9.49 3.10
C LEU A 176 2.47 -10.81 3.84
N LEU A 177 2.38 -10.74 5.17
CA LEU A 177 2.12 -11.90 6.02
C LEU A 177 0.81 -12.61 5.65
N ALA A 178 -0.23 -11.85 5.29
CA ALA A 178 -1.49 -12.43 4.81
C ALA A 178 -1.33 -13.29 3.54
N ASP A 179 -0.37 -12.96 2.67
CA ASP A 179 -0.04 -13.73 1.48
C ASP A 179 0.84 -14.92 1.84
N HIS A 180 1.94 -14.67 2.56
CA HIS A 180 2.94 -15.69 2.88
C HIS A 180 2.37 -16.81 3.73
N TYR A 181 1.60 -16.49 4.78
CA TYR A 181 1.12 -17.47 5.75
C TYR A 181 0.28 -18.59 5.11
N ARG A 182 -0.43 -18.28 4.01
CA ARG A 182 -1.30 -19.22 3.29
C ARG A 182 -0.54 -20.22 2.43
N LEU A 183 0.73 -19.94 2.14
CA LEU A 183 1.56 -20.81 1.33
C LEU A 183 2.09 -21.96 2.19
N ALA A 184 2.05 -23.18 1.67
CA ALA A 184 2.89 -24.25 2.22
C ALA A 184 4.35 -23.96 1.84
N GLY A 185 5.24 -23.88 2.83
CA GLY A 185 6.62 -23.44 2.65
C GLY A 185 7.66 -24.49 3.00
N GLY A 186 8.82 -24.39 2.34
CA GLY A 186 10.05 -24.99 2.86
C GLY A 186 10.58 -24.21 4.08
N VAL A 187 11.63 -24.73 4.73
CA VAL A 187 12.19 -24.18 5.97
C VAL A 187 12.47 -22.67 5.92
N LYS A 188 12.95 -22.16 4.78
CA LYS A 188 13.23 -20.72 4.60
C LYS A 188 11.98 -19.84 4.67
N LEU A 189 10.88 -20.28 4.04
CA LEU A 189 9.63 -19.52 4.05
C LEU A 189 8.98 -19.56 5.43
N GLU A 190 9.03 -20.70 6.12
CA GLU A 190 8.53 -20.79 7.50
C GLU A 190 9.33 -19.91 8.47
N ALA A 191 10.65 -19.83 8.29
CA ALA A 191 11.49 -18.89 9.05
C ALA A 191 11.12 -17.42 8.78
N LEU A 192 10.87 -17.06 7.52
CA LEU A 192 10.41 -15.73 7.15
C LEU A 192 9.05 -15.40 7.80
N LYS A 193 8.06 -16.30 7.70
CA LYS A 193 6.75 -16.10 8.34
C LYS A 193 6.88 -15.86 9.84
N ARG A 194 7.74 -16.63 10.52
CA ARG A 194 7.98 -16.46 11.95
C ARG A 194 8.52 -15.07 12.25
N MET A 195 9.55 -14.62 11.50
CA MET A 195 10.09 -13.27 11.65
C MET A 195 9.02 -12.18 11.39
N GLU A 196 8.15 -12.36 10.39
CA GLU A 196 7.08 -11.41 10.06
C GLU A 196 6.06 -11.30 11.19
N ILE A 197 5.65 -12.44 11.76
CA ILE A 197 4.75 -12.51 12.92
C ILE A 197 5.39 -11.80 14.11
N ASP A 198 6.62 -12.18 14.46
CA ASP A 198 7.31 -11.64 15.63
C ASP A 198 7.51 -10.13 15.51
N PHE A 199 7.89 -9.64 14.33
CA PHE A 199 7.99 -8.21 14.06
C PHE A 199 6.65 -7.48 14.20
N CYS A 200 5.59 -7.96 13.54
CA CYS A 200 4.28 -7.30 13.58
C CYS A 200 3.73 -7.28 15.01
N VAL A 201 3.82 -8.40 15.73
CA VAL A 201 3.40 -8.50 17.13
C VAL A 201 4.19 -7.53 18.00
N ARG A 202 5.52 -7.51 17.86
CA ARG A 202 6.39 -6.62 18.64
C ARG A 202 6.01 -5.16 18.44
N VAL A 203 5.86 -4.72 17.19
CA VAL A 203 5.48 -3.33 16.89
C VAL A 203 4.09 -3.00 17.47
N LEU A 204 3.11 -3.89 17.31
CA LEU A 204 1.75 -3.67 17.83
C LEU A 204 1.68 -3.70 19.36
N ARG A 205 2.54 -4.45 20.04
CA ARG A 205 2.57 -4.54 21.50
C ARG A 205 3.40 -3.43 22.15
N GLU A 206 4.56 -3.12 21.60
CA GLU A 206 5.52 -2.16 22.18
C GLU A 206 5.27 -0.73 21.70
N CYS A 207 4.75 -0.54 20.47
CA CYS A 207 4.65 0.77 19.80
C CYS A 207 3.22 1.09 19.33
N PHE A 208 2.19 0.57 20.01
CA PHE A 208 0.80 0.71 19.56
C PHE A 208 0.35 2.16 19.32
N GLY A 209 0.78 3.09 20.17
CA GLY A 209 0.44 4.51 20.04
C GLY A 209 0.90 5.12 18.71
N LEU A 210 2.02 4.65 18.16
CA LEU A 210 2.47 5.04 16.82
C LEU A 210 1.61 4.39 15.73
N CYS A 211 1.20 3.13 15.93
CA CYS A 211 0.38 2.37 15.00
C CYS A 211 -1.00 3.01 14.76
N LEU A 212 -1.56 3.72 15.75
CA LEU A 212 -2.81 4.45 15.60
C LEU A 212 -2.78 5.47 14.45
N LYS A 213 -1.61 6.00 14.10
CA LYS A 213 -1.43 6.94 12.97
C LYS A 213 -1.68 6.31 11.59
N ILE A 214 -1.73 4.98 11.51
CA ILE A 214 -2.14 4.27 10.28
C ILE A 214 -3.64 4.48 10.02
N GLY A 215 -4.46 4.57 11.06
CA GLY A 215 -5.91 4.71 10.95
C GLY A 215 -6.62 3.42 10.52
N ARG A 216 -7.81 3.56 9.94
CA ARG A 216 -8.77 2.48 9.68
C ARG A 216 -8.21 1.30 8.89
N ASP A 217 -7.32 1.51 7.92
CA ASP A 217 -6.74 0.40 7.15
C ASP A 217 -5.84 -0.51 8.02
N LEU A 218 -5.37 -0.08 9.19
CA LEU A 218 -4.74 -1.00 10.15
C LEU A 218 -5.69 -2.13 10.55
N VAL A 219 -6.97 -1.79 10.78
CA VAL A 219 -8.00 -2.77 11.13
C VAL A 219 -8.22 -3.75 9.98
N ARG A 220 -8.29 -3.25 8.75
CA ARG A 220 -8.42 -4.09 7.55
C ARG A 220 -7.25 -5.07 7.41
N LEU A 221 -6.01 -4.60 7.62
CA LEU A 221 -4.83 -5.44 7.54
C LEU A 221 -4.80 -6.51 8.65
N LEU A 222 -5.19 -6.15 9.87
CA LEU A 222 -5.28 -7.10 10.98
C LEU A 222 -6.35 -8.17 10.76
N GLN A 223 -7.47 -7.83 10.12
CA GLN A 223 -8.51 -8.79 9.73
C GLN A 223 -7.97 -9.87 8.77
N ASP A 224 -7.09 -9.49 7.85
CA ASP A 224 -6.49 -10.41 6.87
C ASP A 224 -5.53 -11.44 7.49
N VAL A 225 -5.18 -11.28 8.77
CA VAL A 225 -4.21 -12.12 9.49
C VAL A 225 -4.72 -12.62 10.85
N VAL A 226 -6.00 -12.39 11.18
CA VAL A 226 -6.59 -12.77 12.48
C VAL A 226 -6.63 -14.28 12.73
N TYR A 227 -6.47 -15.11 11.71
CA TYR A 227 -6.36 -16.57 11.86
C TYR A 227 -5.00 -17.01 12.40
N ILE A 228 -4.00 -16.13 12.41
CA ILE A 228 -2.68 -16.40 13.01
C ILE A 228 -2.82 -16.28 14.54
N PRO A 229 -2.44 -17.29 15.33
CA PRO A 229 -2.72 -17.33 16.77
C PRO A 229 -2.30 -16.07 17.54
N GLU A 230 -1.09 -15.57 17.30
CA GLU A 230 -0.52 -14.41 17.98
C GLU A 230 -1.28 -13.12 17.64
N LEU A 231 -1.70 -12.97 16.39
CA LEU A 231 -2.49 -11.83 15.94
C LEU A 231 -3.97 -11.95 16.33
N LYS A 232 -4.47 -13.17 16.53
CA LYS A 232 -5.80 -13.43 17.09
C LYS A 232 -5.88 -12.93 18.53
N GLU A 233 -4.86 -13.18 19.35
CA GLU A 233 -4.83 -12.67 20.73
C GLU A 233 -4.75 -11.14 20.76
N LEU A 234 -3.92 -10.54 19.88
CA LEU A 234 -3.91 -9.08 19.68
C LEU A 234 -5.30 -8.53 19.30
N TRP A 235 -6.00 -9.22 18.39
CA TRP A 235 -7.34 -8.84 17.97
C TRP A 235 -8.36 -8.91 19.13
N LYS A 236 -8.27 -9.92 19.99
CA LYS A 236 -9.10 -10.00 21.20
C LYS A 236 -8.80 -8.84 22.15
N ASP A 237 -7.54 -8.51 22.36
CA ASP A 237 -7.17 -7.38 23.22
C ASP A 237 -7.69 -6.05 22.65
N LEU A 238 -7.63 -5.85 21.33
CA LEU A 238 -8.19 -4.65 20.67
C LEU A 238 -9.69 -4.49 20.91
N LEU A 239 -10.44 -5.60 20.99
CA LEU A 239 -11.89 -5.60 21.16
C LEU A 239 -12.34 -5.57 22.62
N PHE A 240 -11.62 -6.26 23.50
CA PHE A 240 -12.11 -6.58 24.84
C PHE A 240 -11.19 -6.12 25.97
N ASN A 241 -9.93 -5.78 25.68
CA ASN A 241 -8.93 -5.40 26.69
C ASN A 241 -7.94 -4.33 26.17
N PRO A 242 -8.43 -3.17 25.71
CA PRO A 242 -7.60 -2.15 25.05
C PRO A 242 -6.54 -1.53 25.98
N ASP A 243 -6.74 -1.60 27.30
CA ASP A 243 -5.81 -1.07 28.30
C ASP A 243 -4.42 -1.74 28.25
N VAL A 244 -4.32 -2.97 27.72
CA VAL A 244 -3.05 -3.70 27.55
C VAL A 244 -2.09 -2.95 26.64
N PHE A 245 -2.59 -2.15 25.69
CA PHE A 245 -1.75 -1.35 24.79
C PHE A 245 -1.16 -0.10 25.45
N ARG A 246 -1.62 0.27 26.66
CA ARG A 246 -1.10 1.40 27.45
C ARG A 246 -1.07 2.73 26.70
N VAL A 247 -2.03 2.96 25.80
CA VAL A 247 -2.15 4.23 25.06
C VAL A 247 -3.24 5.08 25.68
N SER A 248 -2.86 6.25 26.20
CA SER A 248 -3.81 7.19 26.80
C SER A 248 -4.91 7.59 25.81
N GLY A 249 -6.16 7.44 26.24
CA GLY A 249 -7.33 7.79 25.44
C GLY A 249 -7.73 6.75 24.38
N PHE A 250 -6.97 5.67 24.20
CA PHE A 250 -7.42 4.54 23.39
C PHE A 250 -8.27 3.61 24.24
N SER A 251 -9.56 3.49 23.91
CA SER A 251 -10.50 2.68 24.67
C SER A 251 -11.32 1.74 23.80
N ASP A 252 -11.29 1.91 22.47
CA ASP A 252 -12.13 1.13 21.59
C ASP A 252 -11.67 1.20 20.12
N ILE A 253 -11.87 0.10 19.39
CA ILE A 253 -11.50 -0.04 17.97
C ILE A 253 -12.18 0.99 17.05
N SER A 254 -13.35 1.54 17.39
CA SER A 254 -13.99 2.59 16.59
C SER A 254 -13.18 3.86 16.47
N GLN A 255 -12.29 4.12 17.41
CA GLN A 255 -11.37 5.25 17.29
C GLN A 255 -10.46 5.06 16.07
N LEU A 256 -10.04 3.82 15.75
CA LEU A 256 -9.31 3.52 14.52
C LEU A 256 -10.19 3.68 13.28
N TYR A 257 -11.47 3.25 13.34
CA TYR A 257 -12.41 3.43 12.23
C TYR A 257 -12.55 4.90 11.83
N CYS A 258 -12.65 5.80 12.81
CA CYS A 258 -12.80 7.24 12.57
C CYS A 258 -11.51 7.92 12.09
N VAL A 259 -10.34 7.31 12.24
CA VAL A 259 -9.06 7.88 11.76
C VAL A 259 -8.84 7.47 10.31
N ARG A 260 -8.87 8.45 9.41
CA ARG A 260 -8.53 8.25 8.00
C ARG A 260 -7.08 7.81 7.85
N THR A 261 -6.85 6.80 7.01
CA THR A 261 -5.50 6.36 6.65
C THR A 261 -4.79 7.37 5.73
N PRO A 262 -3.60 7.87 6.09
CA PRO A 262 -2.80 8.75 5.24
C PRO A 262 -2.43 8.13 3.88
N LYS A 263 -2.37 8.97 2.84
CA LYS A 263 -2.18 8.53 1.45
C LYS A 263 -0.91 7.70 1.19
N HIS A 264 0.17 7.99 1.92
CA HIS A 264 1.47 7.34 1.70
C HIS A 264 1.43 5.83 1.99
N TYR A 265 0.57 5.36 2.90
CA TYR A 265 0.43 3.92 3.18
C TYR A 265 -0.04 3.13 1.96
N PHE A 266 -0.95 3.70 1.16
CA PHE A 266 -1.42 3.04 -0.08
C PHE A 266 -0.34 2.98 -1.17
N LEU A 267 0.66 3.86 -1.12
CA LEU A 267 1.82 3.78 -2.01
C LEU A 267 2.78 2.67 -1.60
N LEU A 268 2.79 2.26 -0.32
CA LEU A 268 3.67 1.18 0.15
C LEU A 268 3.41 -0.14 -0.59
N ARG A 269 2.16 -0.38 -1.02
CA ARG A 269 1.74 -1.62 -1.68
C ARG A 269 1.66 -1.53 -3.19
N ILE A 270 2.07 -0.39 -3.75
CA ILE A 270 2.18 -0.16 -5.18
C ILE A 270 3.63 0.19 -5.47
N ASN A 271 4.34 -0.70 -6.18
CA ASN A 271 5.72 -0.41 -6.56
C ASN A 271 5.79 0.80 -7.52
N PRO A 272 6.94 1.48 -7.64
CA PRO A 272 7.06 2.70 -8.45
C PRO A 272 6.63 2.52 -9.92
N GLU A 273 6.86 1.34 -10.48
CA GLU A 273 6.51 1.02 -11.86
C GLU A 273 4.98 0.89 -12.05
N MET A 274 4.30 0.13 -11.20
CA MET A 274 2.85 0.04 -11.18
C MET A 274 2.21 1.41 -10.96
N GLU A 275 2.76 2.23 -10.05
CA GLU A 275 2.26 3.58 -9.82
C GLU A 275 2.32 4.43 -11.09
N THR A 276 3.46 4.40 -11.78
CA THR A 276 3.65 5.15 -13.03
C THR A 276 2.64 4.72 -14.09
N GLU A 277 2.48 3.41 -14.29
CA GLU A 277 1.56 2.85 -15.27
C GLU A 277 0.08 3.13 -14.94
N LEU A 278 -0.32 3.01 -13.67
CA LEU A 278 -1.67 3.32 -13.20
C LEU A 278 -1.98 4.81 -13.31
N ARG A 279 -1.05 5.68 -12.91
CA ARG A 279 -1.22 7.14 -13.07
C ARG A 279 -1.30 7.53 -14.53
N PHE A 280 -0.50 6.90 -15.40
CA PHE A 280 -0.59 7.15 -16.83
C PHE A 280 -1.97 6.80 -17.37
N LEU A 281 -2.47 5.61 -17.02
CA LEU A 281 -3.80 5.15 -17.39
C LEU A 281 -4.88 6.14 -16.93
N LEU A 282 -4.82 6.60 -15.69
CA LEU A 282 -5.84 7.45 -15.07
C LEU A 282 -5.71 8.95 -15.39
N SER A 283 -4.64 9.38 -16.05
CA SER A 283 -4.40 10.81 -16.35
C SER A 283 -4.32 11.13 -17.84
N PHE A 284 -4.01 10.14 -18.70
CA PHE A 284 -3.74 10.41 -20.12
C PHE A 284 -4.47 9.48 -21.09
N VAL A 285 -4.94 8.30 -20.66
CA VAL A 285 -5.57 7.35 -21.57
C VAL A 285 -7.04 7.69 -21.76
N LYS A 286 -7.43 7.95 -23.03
CA LYS A 286 -8.82 8.23 -23.37
C LYS A 286 -9.71 7.01 -23.19
N TRP A 287 -10.92 7.25 -22.70
CA TRP A 287 -12.01 6.28 -22.65
C TRP A 287 -12.26 5.66 -24.04
N GLY A 288 -12.41 4.35 -24.07
CA GLY A 288 -12.50 3.53 -25.30
C GLY A 288 -11.14 3.02 -25.80
N SER A 289 -10.02 3.63 -25.38
CA SER A 289 -8.67 3.26 -25.83
C SER A 289 -7.86 2.46 -24.80
N GLN A 290 -8.46 2.13 -23.65
CA GLN A 290 -7.79 1.48 -22.51
C GLN A 290 -7.37 0.02 -22.74
N LYS A 291 -7.99 -0.69 -23.69
CA LYS A 291 -7.88 -2.17 -23.79
C LYS A 291 -6.42 -2.66 -23.87
N ARG A 292 -5.60 -2.01 -24.70
CA ARG A 292 -4.18 -2.40 -24.87
C ARG A 292 -3.38 -2.19 -23.58
N TYR A 293 -3.58 -1.06 -22.91
CA TYR A 293 -2.92 -0.73 -21.64
C TYR A 293 -3.32 -1.70 -20.53
N GLN A 294 -4.61 -2.03 -20.43
CA GLN A 294 -5.12 -3.03 -19.48
C GLN A 294 -4.49 -4.41 -19.73
N VAL A 295 -4.42 -4.85 -20.99
CA VAL A 295 -3.79 -6.15 -21.33
C VAL A 295 -2.31 -6.15 -20.98
N TRP A 296 -1.58 -5.06 -21.26
CA TRP A 296 -0.17 -4.94 -20.90
C TRP A 296 0.05 -4.96 -19.39
N PHE A 297 -0.72 -4.17 -18.66
CA PHE A 297 -0.65 -4.11 -17.21
C PHE A 297 -0.96 -5.47 -16.59
N ALA A 298 -2.05 -6.13 -17.01
CA ALA A 298 -2.41 -7.46 -16.51
C ALA A 298 -1.35 -8.51 -16.85
N LYS A 299 -0.82 -8.51 -18.08
CA LYS A 299 0.24 -9.45 -18.47
C LYS A 299 1.49 -9.28 -17.60
N LYS A 300 1.79 -8.06 -17.19
CA LYS A 300 2.98 -7.77 -16.38
C LYS A 300 2.77 -8.08 -14.90
N HIS A 301 1.64 -7.66 -14.33
CA HIS A 301 1.43 -7.64 -12.88
C HIS A 301 0.46 -8.69 -12.36
N PHE A 302 -0.38 -9.28 -13.22
CA PHE A 302 -1.43 -10.23 -12.82
C PHE A 302 -1.24 -11.65 -13.40
N SER A 303 -0.05 -11.95 -13.94
CA SER A 303 0.22 -13.25 -14.57
C SER A 303 0.67 -14.33 -13.59
N LEU A 304 1.20 -13.94 -12.43
CA LEU A 304 1.69 -14.89 -11.42
C LEU A 304 0.53 -15.43 -10.58
N PRO A 305 0.53 -16.72 -10.21
CA PRO A 305 -0.45 -17.25 -9.26
C PRO A 305 -0.37 -16.50 -7.92
N GLY A 306 -1.50 -15.96 -7.43
CA GLY A 306 -1.54 -15.20 -6.18
C GLY A 306 -1.38 -13.68 -6.35
N SER A 307 -1.08 -13.22 -7.57
CA SER A 307 -1.05 -11.79 -7.90
C SER A 307 -2.41 -11.10 -7.79
N GLU A 308 -3.52 -11.84 -7.65
CA GLU A 308 -4.84 -11.26 -7.40
C GLU A 308 -4.91 -10.47 -6.08
N THR A 309 -4.01 -10.78 -5.13
CA THR A 309 -3.92 -10.08 -3.85
C THR A 309 -3.54 -8.60 -4.03
N VAL A 310 -2.66 -8.28 -5.00
CA VAL A 310 -2.26 -6.90 -5.31
C VAL A 310 -3.41 -6.07 -5.89
N MET A 311 -4.44 -6.70 -6.46
CA MET A 311 -5.60 -5.99 -6.99
C MET A 311 -6.36 -5.24 -5.88
N VAL A 312 -6.39 -5.79 -4.67
CA VAL A 312 -6.99 -5.15 -3.48
C VAL A 312 -6.23 -3.86 -3.15
N ASP A 313 -4.90 -3.92 -3.18
CA ASP A 313 -4.02 -2.78 -2.93
C ASP A 313 -4.17 -1.70 -4.02
N ILE A 314 -4.32 -2.11 -5.28
CA ILE A 314 -4.59 -1.19 -6.41
C ILE A 314 -5.93 -0.47 -6.23
N VAL A 315 -6.98 -1.17 -5.78
CA VAL A 315 -8.27 -0.52 -5.50
C VAL A 315 -8.14 0.53 -4.39
N ARG A 316 -7.46 0.21 -3.28
CA ARG A 316 -7.21 1.22 -2.23
C ARG A 316 -6.37 2.39 -2.75
N PHE A 317 -5.38 2.15 -3.60
CA PHE A 317 -4.61 3.22 -4.25
C PHE A 317 -5.51 4.12 -5.12
N ILE A 318 -6.35 3.55 -5.97
CA ILE A 318 -7.25 4.31 -6.87
C ILE A 318 -8.26 5.14 -6.06
N CYS A 319 -8.84 4.58 -5.00
CA CYS A 319 -9.80 5.30 -4.16
C CYS A 319 -9.12 6.39 -3.32
N CYS A 320 -8.00 6.08 -2.67
CA CYS A 320 -7.50 6.89 -1.55
C CYS A 320 -6.26 7.73 -1.90
N ALA A 321 -5.45 7.32 -2.89
CA ALA A 321 -4.18 7.97 -3.24
C ALA A 321 -4.16 8.61 -4.64
N HIS A 322 -5.09 8.26 -5.53
CA HIS A 322 -5.24 8.90 -6.84
C HIS A 322 -6.55 9.69 -6.93
N HIS A 323 -6.45 11.02 -6.76
CA HIS A 323 -7.56 11.97 -6.88
C HIS A 323 -7.32 12.86 -8.10
N PRO A 324 -7.96 12.60 -9.25
CA PRO A 324 -7.80 13.41 -10.46
C PRO A 324 -8.22 14.86 -10.25
N SER A 325 -7.62 15.79 -11.01
CA SER A 325 -8.07 17.19 -11.04
C SER A 325 -9.43 17.30 -11.73
N ASN A 326 -10.14 18.42 -11.50
CA ASN A 326 -11.42 18.69 -12.16
C ASN A 326 -11.30 18.68 -13.70
N GLU A 327 -10.16 19.16 -14.23
CA GLU A 327 -9.86 19.11 -15.67
C GLU A 327 -9.85 17.67 -16.20
N ILE A 328 -9.22 16.74 -15.47
CA ILE A 328 -9.20 15.33 -15.86
C ILE A 328 -10.60 14.73 -15.73
N ILE A 329 -11.33 15.02 -14.65
CA ILE A 329 -12.70 14.51 -14.43
C ILE A 329 -13.65 14.93 -15.56
N GLN A 330 -13.52 16.16 -16.07
CA GLN A 330 -14.34 16.71 -17.16
C GLN A 330 -13.81 16.34 -18.57
N SER A 331 -12.69 15.61 -18.64
CA SER A 331 -12.05 15.23 -19.90
C SER A 331 -12.58 13.89 -20.45
N SER A 332 -11.96 13.42 -21.53
CA SER A 332 -12.22 12.09 -22.10
C SER A 332 -11.33 10.99 -21.51
N VAL A 333 -10.57 11.25 -20.45
CA VAL A 333 -9.72 10.24 -19.78
C VAL A 333 -10.58 9.15 -19.15
N ILE A 334 -10.09 7.91 -19.13
CA ILE A 334 -10.78 6.78 -18.49
C ILE A 334 -11.05 7.07 -17.00
N PRO A 335 -12.31 6.96 -16.55
CA PRO A 335 -12.62 7.24 -15.15
C PRO A 335 -12.16 6.11 -14.22
N ARG A 336 -11.88 6.48 -12.96
CA ARG A 336 -11.41 5.56 -11.90
C ARG A 336 -12.31 4.33 -11.73
N TRP A 337 -13.63 4.55 -11.70
CA TRP A 337 -14.60 3.48 -11.52
C TRP A 337 -14.50 2.38 -12.58
N ALA A 338 -14.13 2.74 -13.82
CA ALA A 338 -14.03 1.76 -14.90
C ALA A 338 -12.79 0.87 -14.78
N ILE A 339 -11.69 1.40 -14.24
CA ILE A 339 -10.52 0.59 -13.89
C ILE A 339 -10.87 -0.38 -12.76
N ILE A 340 -11.60 0.06 -11.74
CA ILE A 340 -12.07 -0.84 -10.65
C ILE A 340 -12.99 -1.93 -11.20
N GLY A 341 -13.93 -1.58 -12.09
CA GLY A 341 -14.79 -2.55 -12.77
C GLY A 341 -14.00 -3.58 -13.60
N TRP A 342 -12.92 -3.15 -14.24
CA TRP A 342 -12.00 -4.07 -14.92
C TRP A 342 -11.25 -4.99 -13.94
N LEU A 343 -10.73 -4.47 -12.82
CA LEU A 343 -10.06 -5.27 -11.79
C LEU A 343 -10.99 -6.33 -11.19
N LEU A 344 -12.26 -5.99 -10.92
CA LEU A 344 -13.28 -6.95 -10.48
C LEU A 344 -13.44 -8.12 -11.45
N LYS A 345 -13.42 -7.86 -12.76
CA LYS A 345 -13.50 -8.90 -13.79
C LYS A 345 -12.22 -9.72 -13.95
N CYS A 346 -11.07 -9.18 -13.52
CA CYS A 346 -9.81 -9.93 -13.52
C CYS A 346 -9.77 -10.97 -12.40
N CYS A 347 -10.46 -10.76 -11.28
CA CYS A 347 -10.50 -11.70 -10.17
C CYS A 347 -11.31 -12.96 -10.52
N ARG A 348 -10.65 -14.12 -10.51
CA ARG A 348 -11.29 -15.42 -10.82
C ARG A 348 -11.91 -16.12 -9.60
N ARG A 349 -11.42 -15.83 -8.39
CA ARG A 349 -11.84 -16.50 -7.15
C ARG A 349 -12.74 -15.60 -6.31
N ASN A 350 -13.82 -16.16 -5.76
CA ASN A 350 -14.80 -15.44 -4.94
C ASN A 350 -14.17 -14.75 -3.72
N TYR A 351 -13.20 -15.40 -3.07
CA TYR A 351 -12.49 -14.83 -1.93
C TYR A 351 -11.79 -13.49 -2.28
N PHE A 352 -11.05 -13.44 -3.40
CA PHE A 352 -10.39 -12.20 -3.84
C PHE A 352 -11.40 -11.13 -4.24
N GLN A 353 -12.50 -11.52 -4.89
CA GLN A 353 -13.58 -10.58 -5.21
C GLN A 353 -14.21 -9.98 -3.93
N ALA A 354 -14.41 -10.77 -2.88
CA ALA A 354 -14.94 -10.27 -1.61
C ALA A 354 -13.98 -9.25 -0.97
N ASN A 355 -12.68 -9.54 -0.93
CA ASN A 355 -11.68 -8.60 -0.40
C ASN A 355 -11.61 -7.31 -1.21
N LEU A 356 -11.72 -7.40 -2.55
CA LEU A 356 -11.69 -6.24 -3.42
C LEU A 356 -12.94 -5.37 -3.24
N LYS A 357 -14.13 -5.97 -3.07
CA LYS A 357 -15.35 -5.24 -2.72
C LYS A 357 -15.25 -4.60 -1.34
N LEU A 358 -14.67 -5.30 -0.35
CA LEU A 358 -14.41 -4.73 0.97
C LEU A 358 -13.49 -3.51 0.86
N ALA A 359 -12.38 -3.61 0.12
CA ALA A 359 -11.47 -2.50 -0.11
C ALA A 359 -12.13 -1.31 -0.81
N LEU A 360 -13.06 -1.57 -1.74
CA LEU A 360 -13.84 -0.56 -2.44
C LEU A 360 -14.82 0.18 -1.49
N PHE A 361 -15.48 -0.55 -0.60
CA PHE A 361 -16.45 0.01 0.35
C PHE A 361 -15.87 0.39 1.71
N PHE A 362 -14.58 0.17 1.96
CA PHE A 362 -14.01 0.35 3.29
C PHE A 362 -14.21 1.77 3.84
N ASP A 363 -14.03 2.78 3.00
CA ASP A 363 -14.24 4.18 3.38
C ASP A 363 -15.74 4.55 3.48
N TRP A 364 -16.65 3.79 2.87
CA TRP A 364 -18.10 4.00 3.04
C TRP A 364 -18.58 3.63 4.44
N LEU A 365 -18.02 2.56 5.03
CA LEU A 365 -18.46 2.05 6.32
C LEU A 365 -18.22 3.04 7.46
N PHE A 366 -17.20 3.90 7.31
CA PHE A 366 -16.71 4.80 8.36
C PHE A 366 -16.54 6.24 7.86
N TYR A 367 -17.27 6.61 6.81
CA TYR A 367 -17.13 7.91 6.18
C TYR A 367 -17.47 9.05 7.15
N ASP A 368 -16.58 10.02 7.25
CA ASP A 368 -16.80 11.28 7.98
C ASP A 368 -16.55 12.48 7.05
N GLU A 369 -17.60 13.24 6.72
CA GLU A 369 -17.53 14.42 5.84
C GLU A 369 -16.50 15.46 6.30
N LYS A 370 -16.19 15.53 7.60
CA LYS A 370 -15.21 16.50 8.13
C LYS A 370 -13.77 16.16 7.78
N HIS A 371 -13.45 14.87 7.67
CA HIS A 371 -12.06 14.39 7.58
C HIS A 371 -11.77 13.61 6.30
N ASP A 372 -12.78 12.94 5.76
CA ASP A 372 -12.69 12.14 4.55
C ASP A 372 -12.96 12.96 3.30
N ASN A 373 -12.40 12.49 2.18
CA ASN A 373 -12.60 13.11 0.89
C ASN A 373 -13.65 12.31 0.11
N ILE A 374 -14.62 13.00 -0.50
CA ILE A 374 -15.66 12.38 -1.34
C ILE A 374 -15.07 11.50 -2.46
N MET A 375 -13.86 11.83 -2.92
CA MET A 375 -13.11 11.06 -3.91
C MET A 375 -12.76 9.65 -3.43
N ASN A 376 -12.80 9.36 -2.13
CA ASN A 376 -12.59 8.02 -1.58
C ASN A 376 -13.80 7.09 -1.82
N ILE A 377 -15.01 7.66 -1.85
CA ILE A 377 -16.26 6.90 -1.92
C ILE A 377 -16.93 6.95 -3.30
N GLU A 378 -16.67 7.99 -4.11
CA GLU A 378 -17.25 8.12 -5.45
C GLU A 378 -17.01 6.91 -6.38
N PRO A 379 -15.85 6.22 -6.38
CA PRO A 379 -15.59 5.23 -7.43
C PRO A 379 -16.56 4.05 -7.35
N ALA A 380 -16.98 3.70 -6.13
CA ALA A 380 -17.92 2.62 -5.89
C ALA A 380 -19.31 2.93 -6.47
N ILE A 381 -19.88 4.10 -6.15
CA ILE A 381 -21.23 4.45 -6.63
C ILE A 381 -21.26 4.70 -8.13
N LEU A 382 -20.21 5.31 -8.68
CA LEU A 382 -20.12 5.54 -10.11
C LEU A 382 -19.97 4.21 -10.86
N LEU A 383 -19.24 3.25 -10.31
CA LEU A 383 -19.19 1.89 -10.87
C LEU A 383 -20.57 1.23 -10.86
N ILE A 384 -21.29 1.30 -9.73
CA ILE A 384 -22.65 0.75 -9.59
C ILE A 384 -23.56 1.36 -10.67
N LEU A 385 -23.65 2.68 -10.75
CA LEU A 385 -24.57 3.37 -11.68
C LEU A 385 -24.20 3.15 -13.15
N ASN A 386 -22.93 3.29 -13.51
CA ASN A 386 -22.49 3.16 -14.90
C ASN A 386 -22.48 1.70 -15.38
N SER A 387 -22.63 0.73 -14.48
CA SER A 387 -22.76 -0.68 -14.83
C SER A 387 -24.19 -1.10 -15.17
N VAL A 388 -25.21 -0.38 -14.71
CA VAL A 388 -26.64 -0.73 -14.94
C VAL A 388 -26.95 -1.07 -16.41
N PRO A 389 -26.52 -0.29 -17.42
CA PRO A 389 -26.97 -0.53 -18.80
C PRO A 389 -26.40 -1.80 -19.46
N LYS A 390 -25.23 -2.29 -19.01
CA LYS A 390 -24.49 -3.36 -19.71
C LYS A 390 -23.96 -4.48 -18.80
N TYR A 391 -23.79 -4.21 -17.51
CA TYR A 391 -23.16 -5.07 -16.52
C TYR A 391 -23.95 -5.04 -15.20
N VAL A 392 -25.26 -5.25 -15.29
CA VAL A 392 -26.15 -5.19 -14.12
C VAL A 392 -25.76 -6.18 -13.01
N ASP A 393 -25.10 -7.28 -13.37
CA ASP A 393 -24.50 -8.25 -12.46
C ASP A 393 -23.48 -7.61 -11.49
N ILE A 394 -22.68 -6.67 -11.98
CA ILE A 394 -21.74 -5.90 -11.15
C ILE A 394 -22.52 -5.02 -10.18
N THR A 395 -23.53 -4.30 -10.68
CA THR A 395 -24.41 -3.43 -9.88
C THR A 395 -25.05 -4.21 -8.74
N HIS A 396 -25.69 -5.33 -9.07
CA HIS A 396 -26.34 -6.22 -8.13
C HIS A 396 -25.36 -6.70 -7.06
N THR A 397 -24.23 -7.26 -7.48
CA THR A 397 -23.23 -7.85 -6.59
C THR A 397 -22.60 -6.82 -5.66
N LEU A 398 -22.41 -5.58 -6.11
CA LEU A 398 -21.84 -4.51 -5.29
C LEU A 398 -22.83 -3.98 -4.25
N LEU A 399 -24.09 -3.78 -4.62
CA LEU A 399 -25.13 -3.34 -3.68
C LEU A 399 -25.41 -4.42 -2.63
N ASP A 400 -25.55 -5.68 -3.06
CA ASP A 400 -25.73 -6.82 -2.17
C ASP A 400 -24.59 -6.93 -1.15
N PHE A 401 -23.34 -6.82 -1.62
CA PHE A 401 -22.18 -6.85 -0.74
C PHE A 401 -22.11 -5.65 0.22
N LEU A 402 -22.44 -4.44 -0.23
CA LEU A 402 -22.49 -3.26 0.65
C LEU A 402 -23.52 -3.47 1.77
N PHE A 403 -24.70 -3.98 1.45
CA PHE A 403 -25.74 -4.23 2.46
C PHE A 403 -25.34 -5.36 3.42
N LEU A 404 -24.69 -6.41 2.91
CA LEU A 404 -24.10 -7.45 3.76
C LEU A 404 -23.07 -6.87 4.74
N LEU A 405 -22.20 -5.95 4.28
CA LEU A 405 -21.23 -5.28 5.15
C LEU A 405 -21.90 -4.42 6.22
N VAL A 406 -22.94 -3.66 5.86
CA VAL A 406 -23.68 -2.84 6.83
C VAL A 406 -24.19 -3.69 7.98
N ASP A 407 -24.72 -4.88 7.67
CA ASP A 407 -25.36 -5.72 8.69
C ASP A 407 -24.36 -6.55 9.50
N ASN A 408 -23.19 -6.88 8.92
CA ASN A 408 -22.30 -7.92 9.46
C ASN A 408 -20.83 -7.52 9.69
N TYR A 409 -20.38 -6.33 9.25
CA TYR A 409 -18.96 -5.98 9.36
C TYR A 409 -18.51 -5.82 10.83
N ASP A 410 -19.26 -5.06 11.62
CA ASP A 410 -19.09 -4.96 13.08
C ASP A 410 -20.48 -4.84 13.72
N PHE A 411 -20.92 -5.94 14.35
CA PHE A 411 -22.25 -6.03 14.95
C PHE A 411 -22.49 -4.97 16.04
N ASN A 412 -21.46 -4.69 16.86
CA ASN A 412 -21.56 -3.72 17.95
C ASN A 412 -21.66 -2.28 17.43
N ARG A 413 -21.29 -2.06 16.16
CA ARG A 413 -21.23 -0.73 15.52
C ARG A 413 -22.11 -0.63 14.28
N ARG A 414 -23.03 -1.57 14.11
CA ARG A 414 -23.96 -1.65 12.97
C ARG A 414 -24.68 -0.33 12.70
N GLU A 415 -25.18 0.34 13.75
CA GLU A 415 -25.88 1.62 13.62
C GLU A 415 -24.97 2.77 13.17
N MET A 416 -23.70 2.76 13.59
CA MET A 416 -22.70 3.72 13.11
C MET A 416 -22.47 3.50 11.61
N ILE A 417 -22.22 2.26 11.21
CA ILE A 417 -21.96 1.88 9.82
C ILE A 417 -23.15 2.24 8.92
N ALA A 418 -24.38 1.88 9.33
CA ALA A 418 -25.59 2.20 8.58
C ALA A 418 -25.76 3.72 8.38
N ARG A 419 -25.48 4.53 9.43
CA ARG A 419 -25.50 5.99 9.34
C ARG A 419 -24.44 6.55 8.38
N CYS A 420 -23.22 6.02 8.42
CA CYS A 420 -22.13 6.41 7.50
C CYS A 420 -22.50 6.09 6.04
N VAL A 421 -23.07 4.93 5.77
CA VAL A 421 -23.51 4.54 4.41
C VAL A 421 -24.65 5.42 3.92
N SER A 422 -25.69 5.67 4.73
CA SER A 422 -26.79 6.56 4.36
C SER A 422 -26.32 8.01 4.12
N THR A 423 -25.41 8.49 4.97
CA THR A 423 -24.80 9.82 4.81
C THR A 423 -23.98 9.90 3.53
N SER A 424 -23.24 8.84 3.19
CA SER A 424 -22.47 8.75 1.95
C SER A 424 -23.38 8.88 0.71
N PHE A 425 -24.49 8.12 0.65
CA PHE A 425 -25.48 8.24 -0.44
C PHE A 425 -26.03 9.67 -0.55
N SER A 426 -26.45 10.26 0.56
CA SER A 426 -27.00 11.62 0.61
C SER A 426 -25.98 12.66 0.13
N LEU A 427 -24.73 12.54 0.57
CA LEU A 427 -23.65 13.45 0.23
C LEU A 427 -23.27 13.38 -1.25
N LEU A 428 -23.19 12.16 -1.81
CA LEU A 428 -22.87 11.95 -3.22
C LEU A 428 -23.91 12.58 -4.16
N LEU A 429 -25.19 12.54 -3.76
CA LEU A 429 -26.27 13.25 -4.45
C LEU A 429 -26.16 14.77 -4.26
N GLN A 430 -25.99 15.24 -3.02
CA GLN A 430 -25.92 16.66 -2.69
C GLN A 430 -24.74 17.38 -3.37
N LYS A 431 -23.59 16.71 -3.49
CA LYS A 431 -22.38 17.25 -4.15
C LYS A 431 -22.42 17.08 -5.67
N GLY A 432 -23.47 16.48 -6.24
CA GLY A 432 -23.65 16.31 -7.67
C GLY A 432 -22.70 15.29 -8.30
N VAL A 433 -22.04 14.43 -7.50
CA VAL A 433 -21.27 13.28 -8.02
C VAL A 433 -22.23 12.30 -8.71
N VAL A 434 -23.41 12.13 -8.13
CA VAL A 434 -24.53 11.42 -8.74
C VAL A 434 -25.67 12.41 -8.95
N HIS A 435 -26.21 12.48 -10.17
CA HIS A 435 -27.34 13.37 -10.48
C HIS A 435 -28.69 12.83 -9.99
N SER A 436 -28.89 11.52 -10.06
CA SER A 436 -30.11 10.83 -9.63
C SER A 436 -29.83 9.34 -9.39
N PHE A 437 -30.53 8.76 -8.41
CA PHE A 437 -30.55 7.31 -8.18
C PHE A 437 -31.67 6.59 -8.94
N GLU A 438 -32.45 7.30 -9.76
CA GLU A 438 -33.49 6.74 -10.62
C GLU A 438 -33.00 5.53 -11.46
N PRO A 439 -31.79 5.53 -12.07
CA PRO A 439 -31.32 4.37 -12.81
C PRO A 439 -31.20 3.09 -11.98
N LEU A 440 -31.06 3.21 -10.65
CA LEU A 440 -31.07 2.05 -9.74
C LEU A 440 -32.50 1.69 -9.35
N THR A 441 -33.29 2.66 -8.89
CA THR A 441 -34.64 2.40 -8.36
C THR A 441 -35.64 1.95 -9.42
N SER A 442 -35.42 2.31 -10.70
CA SER A 442 -36.25 1.89 -11.84
C SER A 442 -35.76 0.60 -12.52
N CYS A 443 -34.57 0.09 -12.15
CA CYS A 443 -33.98 -1.07 -12.82
C CYS A 443 -34.72 -2.36 -12.46
N CYS A 444 -35.53 -2.88 -13.37
CA CYS A 444 -36.27 -4.13 -13.18
C CYS A 444 -35.39 -5.39 -13.09
N LEU A 445 -34.11 -5.30 -13.48
CA LEU A 445 -33.15 -6.40 -13.45
C LEU A 445 -32.50 -6.57 -12.06
N LEU A 446 -32.66 -5.61 -11.15
CA LEU A 446 -32.20 -5.75 -9.77
C LEU A 446 -33.21 -6.54 -8.94
N ALA A 447 -32.71 -7.42 -8.07
CA ALA A 447 -33.55 -8.25 -7.24
C ALA A 447 -34.39 -7.41 -6.25
N PRO A 448 -35.65 -7.79 -5.94
CA PRO A 448 -36.51 -7.03 -5.04
C PRO A 448 -35.89 -6.71 -3.65
N PRO A 449 -35.12 -7.62 -3.00
CA PRO A 449 -34.47 -7.29 -1.72
C PRO A 449 -33.48 -6.12 -1.83
N ILE A 450 -32.77 -6.00 -2.96
CA ILE A 450 -31.84 -4.88 -3.21
C ILE A 450 -32.62 -3.57 -3.32
N HIS A 451 -33.76 -3.56 -4.02
CA HIS A 451 -34.61 -2.38 -4.13
C HIS A 451 -35.14 -1.90 -2.78
N GLN A 452 -35.63 -2.84 -1.96
CA GLN A 452 -36.13 -2.53 -0.61
C GLN A 452 -35.03 -1.93 0.26
N ARG A 453 -33.85 -2.57 0.27
CA ARG A 453 -32.68 -2.07 0.99
C ARG A 453 -32.25 -0.69 0.49
N LEU A 454 -32.13 -0.53 -0.83
CA LEU A 454 -31.73 0.73 -1.44
C LEU A 454 -32.66 1.86 -0.97
N ALA A 455 -33.97 1.68 -1.08
CA ALA A 455 -34.97 2.66 -0.66
C ALA A 455 -34.74 3.18 0.78
N ILE A 456 -34.29 2.33 1.71
CA ILE A 456 -33.98 2.73 3.09
C ILE A 456 -32.78 3.69 3.14
N PHE A 457 -31.70 3.42 2.39
CA PHE A 457 -30.46 4.21 2.48
C PHE A 457 -30.48 5.50 1.67
N ILE A 458 -31.29 5.59 0.61
CA ILE A 458 -31.49 6.81 -0.19
C ILE A 458 -32.68 7.66 0.28
N ALA A 459 -33.49 7.19 1.25
CA ALA A 459 -34.57 7.99 1.81
C ALA A 459 -34.06 9.26 2.52
N PRO A 460 -34.84 10.36 2.52
CA PRO A 460 -34.50 11.55 3.29
C PRO A 460 -34.38 11.23 4.79
N LYS A 461 -33.46 11.90 5.51
CA LYS A 461 -33.03 11.61 6.90
C LYS A 461 -34.14 11.49 7.96
N SER A 462 -35.40 11.81 7.67
CA SER A 462 -36.52 11.77 8.61
C SER A 462 -37.01 10.35 8.98
N THR A 463 -36.56 9.29 8.31
CA THR A 463 -37.08 7.91 8.48
C THR A 463 -36.19 6.95 9.29
N LEU A 464 -34.97 7.35 9.69
CA LEU A 464 -34.01 6.41 10.31
C LEU A 464 -34.10 6.28 11.84
N ASN A 465 -34.94 7.08 12.52
CA ASN A 465 -35.11 7.01 13.98
C ASN A 465 -35.95 5.81 14.47
N SER A 466 -36.44 4.94 13.59
CA SER A 466 -37.33 3.83 13.95
C SER A 466 -36.64 2.47 14.15
N PHE A 467 -35.31 2.38 14.06
CA PHE A 467 -34.60 1.11 14.23
C PHE A 467 -34.24 0.86 15.70
N ALA A 468 -35.24 0.69 16.55
CA ALA A 468 -35.09 -0.06 17.79
C ALA A 468 -35.32 -1.56 17.47
N PRO A 469 -34.50 -2.49 17.98
CA PRO A 469 -34.81 -3.91 17.86
C PRO A 469 -36.12 -4.18 18.62
N GLN A 470 -37.09 -4.80 17.94
CA GLN A 470 -38.23 -5.40 18.63
C GLN A 470 -37.69 -6.48 19.57
N VAL A 471 -37.68 -6.17 20.87
CA VAL A 471 -37.51 -7.17 21.91
C VAL A 471 -38.67 -8.13 21.77
N ILE A 472 -38.39 -9.36 21.34
CA ILE A 472 -39.31 -10.48 21.47
C ILE A 472 -39.43 -10.71 22.98
N THR A 473 -40.54 -10.24 23.57
CA THR A 473 -40.90 -10.62 24.93
C THR A 473 -41.37 -12.06 24.91
N GLU A 474 -40.53 -12.97 25.41
CA GLU A 474 -40.99 -14.25 25.93
C GLU A 474 -42.00 -13.99 27.05
N GLY A 475 -43.23 -14.43 26.88
CA GLY A 475 -44.25 -14.27 27.89
C GLY A 475 -45.64 -14.61 27.41
N GLU A 476 -45.91 -15.89 27.18
CA GLU A 476 -47.24 -16.48 27.41
C GLU A 476 -47.11 -18.00 27.57
N VAL A 477 -46.64 -18.40 28.75
CA VAL A 477 -46.96 -19.70 29.34
C VAL A 477 -48.24 -19.48 30.15
N GLY A 478 -49.33 -20.14 29.76
CA GLY A 478 -50.48 -20.28 30.66
C GLY A 478 -51.85 -20.48 30.00
N LYS A 479 -52.10 -21.64 29.39
CA LYS A 479 -53.15 -22.62 29.78
C LYS A 479 -53.22 -23.78 28.80
#